data_AF-A0A150FWB1-F1
#
_entry.id   AF-A0A150FWB1-F1
#
_cell.length_a   1.000
_cell.length_b   1.000
_cell.length_c   1.000
_cell.angle_alpha   90.00
_cell.angle_beta   90.00
_cell.angle_gamma   90.00
#
_symmetry.space_group_name_H-M   'P 1'
#
loop_
_entity.id
_entity.type
_entity.pdbx_description
1 polymer ?
#
loop_
_entity_poly.entity_id
_entity_poly.type
_entity_poly.pdbx_seq_one_letter_code
_entity_poly.pdbx_strand_id
1 'polypeptide(L)'
;MDELQYGDLVRSRDRRTGAEVFREVYLFGHRDAALAVPYVHLTAGGRTLVGSEGHFLPVCARRCTEADLQAGTIELENRRFRDVRAGDVLLISTGDSSFALAPVSAVDVLMARGAFNPYVRGADLVVDGVVASPHSDWILDWATPAPMVRHLPYVYEILLAPVYGLYRMVGPVTAEWLAHGLGLAESGAGESGLGYCVVLGADLVVDGVVASPHSDWILDWATPAPMVRHLPYVYEILLAPVYGLYRMVGPVTAEWLAHGLGLAESGAGESGLGYCVVLVGMAAPLAAALAAGRAASKQLLAGR
;
A
#
# COMPACT_ATOMS: atom_id res chain seq x y z
N MET A 1 -1.86 2.78 19.59
CA MET A 1 -1.66 3.05 18.14
C MET A 1 -2.37 4.32 17.69
N ASP A 2 -3.41 4.73 18.41
CA ASP A 2 -4.09 6.03 18.35
C ASP A 2 -3.16 7.26 18.26
N GLU A 3 -2.05 7.27 19.00
CA GLU A 3 -1.11 8.40 19.00
C GLU A 3 -0.18 8.46 17.78
N LEU A 4 -0.09 7.38 16.98
CA LEU A 4 0.86 7.26 15.88
C LEU A 4 0.57 8.27 14.75
N GLN A 5 1.60 8.94 14.23
CA GLN A 5 1.49 9.99 13.23
C GLN A 5 2.25 9.65 11.94
N TYR A 6 1.97 10.41 10.87
CA TYR A 6 2.78 10.37 9.66
C TYR A 6 4.22 10.79 9.98
N GLY A 7 5.19 10.03 9.46
CA GLY A 7 6.62 10.25 9.71
C GLY A 7 7.16 9.58 10.97
N ASP A 8 6.31 9.06 11.85
CA ASP A 8 6.79 8.32 13.02
C ASP A 8 7.56 7.07 12.60
N LEU A 9 8.67 6.84 13.27
CA LEU A 9 9.51 5.66 13.07
C LEU A 9 8.97 4.50 13.90
N VAL A 10 8.41 3.50 13.23
CA VAL A 10 7.94 2.28 13.87
C VAL A 10 8.94 1.14 13.71
N ARG A 11 9.02 0.30 14.74
CA ARG A 11 9.83 -0.92 14.73
C ARG A 11 9.29 -1.87 13.67
N SER A 12 10.19 -2.38 12.84
CA SER A 12 9.83 -3.17 11.67
C SER A 12 10.87 -4.24 11.36
N ARG A 13 10.49 -5.24 10.58
CA ARG A 13 11.37 -6.23 9.99
C ARG A 13 11.55 -5.94 8.50
N ASP A 14 12.76 -5.69 8.06
CA ASP A 14 13.05 -5.53 6.63
C ASP A 14 12.75 -6.84 5.90
N ARG A 15 11.86 -6.82 4.91
CA ARG A 15 11.44 -8.06 4.23
C ARG A 15 12.57 -8.71 3.45
N ARG A 16 13.56 -7.93 3.00
CA ARG A 16 14.66 -8.39 2.15
C ARG A 16 15.80 -8.95 2.98
N THR A 17 16.20 -8.28 4.05
CA THR A 17 17.35 -8.70 4.87
C THR A 17 16.94 -9.50 6.09
N GLY A 18 15.67 -9.45 6.49
CA GLY A 18 15.17 -10.02 7.75
C GLY A 18 15.62 -9.24 8.99
N ALA A 19 16.41 -8.19 8.84
CA ALA A 19 16.93 -7.39 9.94
C ALA A 19 15.83 -6.52 10.56
N GLU A 20 16.00 -6.21 11.84
CA GLU A 20 15.21 -5.16 12.47
C GLU A 20 15.61 -3.79 11.90
N VAL A 21 14.61 -2.98 11.57
CA VAL A 21 14.76 -1.63 11.05
C VAL A 21 13.66 -0.74 11.64
N PHE A 22 13.85 0.56 11.56
CA PHE A 22 12.81 1.53 11.85
C PHE A 22 12.33 2.15 10.53
N ARG A 23 11.02 2.13 10.29
CA ARG A 23 10.42 2.68 9.06
C ARG A 23 9.42 3.77 9.39
N GLU A 24 9.43 4.81 8.57
CA GLU A 24 8.45 5.90 8.67
C GLU A 24 7.07 5.39 8.26
N VAL A 25 6.06 5.76 9.04
CA VAL A 25 4.66 5.63 8.65
C VAL A 25 4.35 6.69 7.59
N TYR A 26 3.98 6.27 6.38
CA TYR A 26 3.77 7.21 5.27
C TYR A 26 2.29 7.39 4.89
N LEU A 27 1.42 6.52 5.40
CA LEU A 27 -0.02 6.49 5.11
C LEU A 27 -0.74 5.70 6.21
N PHE A 28 -2.00 6.03 6.47
CA PHE A 28 -2.92 5.18 7.24
C PHE A 28 -4.05 4.71 6.32
N GLY A 29 -4.28 3.40 6.22
CA GLY A 29 -5.45 2.83 5.55
C GLY A 29 -6.72 2.93 6.38
N HIS A 30 -6.56 2.90 7.71
CA HIS A 30 -7.62 3.15 8.69
C HIS A 30 -7.01 3.84 9.91
N ARG A 31 -7.77 4.76 10.50
CA ARG A 31 -7.43 5.40 11.78
C ARG A 31 -8.69 5.78 12.55
N ASP A 32 -9.43 4.77 13.00
CA ASP A 32 -10.66 4.96 13.76
C ASP A 32 -10.52 4.38 15.18
N ALA A 33 -10.37 5.25 16.18
CA ALA A 33 -10.26 4.84 17.57
C ALA A 33 -11.60 4.41 18.21
N ALA A 34 -12.72 4.81 17.62
CA ALA A 34 -14.05 4.57 18.16
C ALA A 34 -14.66 3.24 17.69
N LEU A 35 -14.18 2.70 16.56
CA LEU A 35 -14.66 1.43 16.01
C LEU A 35 -14.51 0.30 17.04
N ALA A 36 -15.60 -0.46 17.25
CA ALA A 36 -15.62 -1.62 18.11
C ALA A 36 -16.25 -2.80 17.37
N VAL A 37 -15.44 -3.77 16.96
CA VAL A 37 -15.87 -4.92 16.15
C VAL A 37 -15.17 -6.20 16.62
N PRO A 38 -15.64 -7.39 16.19
CA PRO A 38 -14.91 -8.62 16.42
C PRO A 38 -13.55 -8.58 15.72
N TYR A 39 -12.50 -8.90 16.46
CA TYR A 39 -11.14 -9.03 15.98
C TYR A 39 -10.60 -10.43 16.29
N VAL A 40 -9.62 -10.88 15.51
CA VAL A 40 -8.91 -12.13 15.75
C VAL A 40 -7.73 -11.83 16.69
N HIS A 41 -7.67 -12.58 17.79
CA HIS A 41 -6.62 -12.53 18.80
C HIS A 41 -5.72 -13.76 18.61
N LEU A 42 -4.50 -13.54 18.15
CA LEU A 42 -3.50 -14.60 17.93
C LEU A 42 -2.45 -14.56 19.01
N THR A 43 -2.28 -15.65 19.75
CA THR A 43 -1.26 -15.74 20.81
C THR A 43 -0.11 -16.64 20.41
N ALA A 44 1.10 -16.08 20.33
CA ALA A 44 2.35 -16.80 20.02
C ALA A 44 3.48 -16.30 20.92
N GLY A 45 4.26 -17.22 21.50
CA GLY A 45 5.41 -16.87 22.36
C GLY A 45 5.03 -16.01 23.58
N GLY A 46 3.83 -16.20 24.13
CA GLY A 46 3.31 -15.42 25.25
C GLY A 46 2.85 -14.00 24.89
N ARG A 47 2.76 -13.66 23.59
CA ARG A 47 2.30 -12.36 23.10
C ARG A 47 1.03 -12.53 22.30
N THR A 48 0.14 -11.56 22.42
CA THR A 48 -1.13 -11.56 21.70
C THR A 48 -1.17 -10.40 20.72
N LEU A 49 -1.34 -10.73 19.45
CA LEU A 49 -1.58 -9.75 18.39
C LEU A 49 -3.07 -9.75 18.05
N VAL A 50 -3.63 -8.56 17.92
CA VAL A 50 -5.05 -8.35 17.59
C VAL A 50 -5.14 -7.72 16.19
N GLY A 51 -5.94 -8.32 15.31
CA GLY A 51 -6.08 -7.85 13.93
C GLY A 51 -7.37 -8.30 13.27
N SER A 52 -7.81 -7.59 12.23
CA SER A 52 -9.05 -7.93 11.51
C SER A 52 -8.87 -9.27 10.79
N GLU A 53 -9.96 -9.98 10.53
CA GLU A 53 -9.92 -11.28 9.85
C GLU A 53 -9.18 -11.26 8.52
N GLY A 54 -9.28 -10.15 7.78
CA GLY A 54 -8.66 -9.96 6.48
C GLY A 54 -7.23 -9.42 6.52
N HIS A 55 -6.70 -9.04 7.69
CA HIS A 55 -5.34 -8.54 7.81
C HIS A 55 -4.31 -9.63 7.49
N PHE A 56 -3.14 -9.28 6.94
CA PHE A 56 -2.11 -10.26 6.60
C PHE A 56 -1.03 -10.42 7.68
N LEU A 57 -0.60 -11.65 7.95
CA LEU A 57 0.61 -11.95 8.71
C LEU A 57 1.60 -12.77 7.87
N PRO A 58 2.90 -12.50 8.00
CA PRO A 58 3.93 -13.42 7.52
C PRO A 58 4.00 -14.65 8.45
N VAL A 59 3.63 -15.81 7.91
CA VAL A 59 3.70 -17.11 8.58
C VAL A 59 4.87 -17.90 8.02
N CYS A 60 5.65 -18.56 8.86
CA CYS A 60 6.71 -19.44 8.39
C CYS A 60 6.11 -20.69 7.73
N ALA A 61 6.35 -20.84 6.43
CA ALA A 61 5.81 -21.91 5.60
C ALA A 61 6.81 -23.06 5.41
N ARG A 62 8.12 -22.75 5.34
CA ARG A 62 9.19 -23.74 5.22
C ARG A 62 10.44 -23.27 5.95
N ARG A 63 11.31 -24.22 6.31
CA ARG A 63 12.59 -23.96 7.00
C ARG A 63 12.37 -23.18 8.30
N CYS A 64 11.48 -23.68 9.15
CA CYS A 64 11.01 -22.99 10.36
C CYS A 64 11.77 -23.42 11.61
N THR A 65 13.10 -23.50 11.52
CA THR A 65 13.97 -23.78 12.67
C THR A 65 14.74 -22.53 13.08
N GLU A 66 15.22 -22.51 14.33
CA GLU A 66 16.08 -21.41 14.79
C GLU A 66 17.38 -21.33 13.96
N ALA A 67 17.94 -22.46 13.55
CA ALA A 67 19.11 -22.48 12.68
C ALA A 67 18.83 -21.83 11.32
N ASP A 68 17.66 -22.08 10.73
CA ASP A 68 17.24 -21.43 9.48
C ASP A 68 17.03 -19.91 9.67
N LEU A 69 16.49 -19.50 10.83
CA LEU A 69 16.32 -18.08 11.16
C LEU A 69 17.66 -17.37 11.24
N GLN A 70 18.64 -17.94 11.96
CA GLN A 70 19.99 -17.39 12.08
C GLN A 70 20.73 -17.39 10.74
N ALA A 71 20.47 -18.38 9.88
CA ALA A 71 21.01 -18.43 8.52
C ALA A 71 20.30 -17.48 7.54
N GLY A 72 19.17 -16.86 7.92
CA GLY A 72 18.36 -16.03 7.05
C GLY A 72 17.66 -16.80 5.93
N THR A 73 17.41 -18.10 6.13
CA THR A 73 16.84 -19.01 5.10
C THR A 73 15.38 -19.40 5.34
N ILE A 74 14.73 -18.83 6.35
CA ILE A 74 13.29 -19.05 6.59
C ILE A 74 12.47 -18.61 5.37
N GLU A 75 11.40 -19.33 5.06
CA GLU A 75 10.46 -18.96 4.00
C GLU A 75 9.13 -18.53 4.61
N LEU A 76 8.80 -17.24 4.47
CA LEU A 76 7.57 -16.65 4.97
C LEU A 76 6.52 -16.54 3.86
N GLU A 77 5.28 -16.88 4.18
CA GLU A 77 4.11 -16.71 3.31
C GLU A 77 3.09 -15.81 4.00
N ASN A 78 2.53 -14.84 3.28
CA ASN A 78 1.46 -14.01 3.84
C ASN A 78 0.18 -14.83 3.91
N ARG A 79 -0.40 -14.90 5.10
CA ARG A 79 -1.69 -15.53 5.38
C ARG A 79 -2.59 -14.53 6.07
N ARG A 80 -3.90 -14.64 5.87
CA ARG A 80 -4.85 -13.79 6.59
C ARG A 80 -4.97 -14.22 8.04
N PHE A 81 -5.29 -13.31 8.95
CA PHE A 81 -5.58 -13.63 10.35
C PHE A 81 -6.59 -14.77 10.48
N ARG A 82 -7.69 -14.73 9.71
CA ARG A 82 -8.73 -15.78 9.72
C ARG A 82 -8.26 -17.16 9.27
N ASP A 83 -7.11 -17.25 8.62
CA ASP A 83 -6.57 -18.49 8.07
C ASP A 83 -5.42 -19.04 8.93
N VAL A 84 -4.93 -18.28 9.92
CA VAL A 84 -3.92 -18.75 10.89
C VAL A 84 -4.55 -19.72 11.88
N ARG A 85 -3.83 -20.78 12.23
CA ARG A 85 -4.26 -21.85 13.13
C ARG A 85 -3.23 -22.08 14.23
N ALA A 86 -3.66 -22.69 15.33
CA ALA A 86 -2.74 -23.18 16.35
C ALA A 86 -1.71 -24.14 15.72
N GLY A 87 -0.45 -23.99 16.09
CA GLY A 87 0.68 -24.71 15.50
C GLY A 87 1.36 -24.02 14.31
N ASP A 88 0.72 -23.05 13.65
CA ASP A 88 1.42 -22.18 12.69
C ASP A 88 2.57 -21.44 13.39
N VAL A 89 3.66 -21.16 12.68
CA VAL A 89 4.85 -20.53 13.27
C VAL A 89 4.95 -19.08 12.84
N LEU A 90 4.98 -18.17 13.81
CA LEU A 90 5.13 -16.73 13.59
C LEU A 90 6.51 -16.24 14.01
N LEU A 91 6.89 -15.08 13.48
CA LEU A 91 8.02 -14.32 14.00
C LEU A 91 7.57 -13.41 15.14
N ILE A 92 8.25 -13.52 16.26
CA ILE A 92 8.13 -12.60 17.39
C ILE A 92 9.43 -11.82 17.53
N SER A 93 9.33 -10.55 17.88
CA SER A 93 10.52 -9.79 18.30
C SER A 93 11.03 -10.33 19.65
N THR A 94 12.30 -10.28 19.99
CA THR A 94 12.79 -10.68 21.33
C THR A 94 13.13 -9.48 22.22
N GLY A 95 13.05 -8.26 21.68
CA GLY A 95 13.49 -7.05 22.38
C GLY A 95 14.87 -6.59 21.91
N ASP A 96 15.83 -7.51 21.79
CA ASP A 96 17.26 -7.24 21.53
C ASP A 96 17.60 -7.16 20.03
N SER A 97 16.80 -6.42 19.26
CA SER A 97 16.90 -6.33 17.79
C SER A 97 17.01 -7.67 17.05
N SER A 98 16.44 -8.71 17.65
CA SER A 98 16.37 -10.05 17.09
C SER A 98 14.92 -10.52 17.04
N PHE A 99 14.71 -11.54 16.22
CA PHE A 99 13.45 -12.24 16.10
C PHE A 99 13.64 -13.67 16.59
N ALA A 100 12.54 -14.30 16.99
CA ALA A 100 12.48 -15.72 17.29
C ALA A 100 11.24 -16.31 16.61
N LEU A 101 11.30 -17.61 16.34
CA LEU A 101 10.15 -18.37 15.86
C LEU A 101 9.32 -18.85 17.05
N ALA A 102 8.01 -18.62 17.01
CA ALA A 102 7.09 -19.10 18.03
C ALA A 102 5.84 -19.72 17.40
N PRO A 103 5.42 -20.92 17.84
CA PRO A 103 4.16 -21.49 17.41
C PRO A 103 2.99 -20.71 17.99
N VAL A 104 1.92 -20.58 17.20
CA VAL A 104 0.63 -20.07 17.65
C VAL A 104 0.04 -21.06 18.63
N SER A 105 -0.20 -20.58 19.84
CA SER A 105 -0.75 -21.34 20.96
C SER A 105 -2.27 -21.19 21.11
N ALA A 106 -2.83 -20.06 20.68
CA ALA A 106 -4.27 -19.79 20.73
C ALA A 106 -4.70 -18.86 19.60
N VAL A 107 -5.94 -19.05 19.14
CA VAL A 107 -6.64 -18.23 18.15
C VAL A 107 -8.06 -18.02 18.65
N ASP A 108 -8.38 -16.80 19.05
CA ASP A 108 -9.69 -16.44 19.60
C ASP A 108 -10.31 -15.30 18.78
N VAL A 109 -11.63 -15.17 18.82
CA VAL A 109 -12.35 -14.03 18.24
C VAL A 109 -13.03 -13.28 19.37
N LEU A 110 -12.59 -12.05 19.63
CA LEU A 110 -13.07 -11.22 20.73
C LEU A 110 -13.36 -9.81 20.24
N MET A 111 -14.25 -9.10 20.93
CA MET A 111 -14.48 -7.69 20.64
C MET A 111 -13.26 -6.87 21.08
N ALA A 112 -12.72 -6.06 20.16
CA ALA A 112 -11.70 -5.07 20.48
C ALA A 112 -12.07 -3.70 19.90
N ARG A 113 -11.41 -2.65 20.39
CA ARG A 113 -11.61 -1.26 19.96
C ARG A 113 -10.42 -0.76 19.17
N GLY A 114 -10.71 0.09 18.19
CA GLY A 114 -9.73 0.75 17.35
C GLY A 114 -9.42 -0.03 16.08
N ALA A 115 -9.39 0.66 14.95
CA ALA A 115 -8.86 0.19 13.68
C ALA A 115 -7.73 1.12 13.23
N PHE A 116 -6.50 0.59 13.30
CA PHE A 116 -5.30 1.32 12.89
C PHE A 116 -4.55 0.48 11.86
N ASN A 117 -4.33 1.04 10.68
CA ASN A 117 -3.56 0.38 9.61
C ASN A 117 -2.47 1.31 9.08
N PRO A 118 -1.34 1.45 9.81
CA PRO A 118 -0.22 2.27 9.36
C PRO A 118 0.60 1.54 8.29
N TYR A 119 0.83 2.19 7.15
CA TYR A 119 1.68 1.68 6.09
C TYR A 119 3.14 2.12 6.26
N VAL A 120 4.04 1.16 6.09
CA VAL A 120 5.49 1.34 6.00
C VAL A 120 5.99 0.71 4.70
N ARG A 121 7.07 1.24 4.12
CA ARG A 121 7.63 0.74 2.85
C ARG A 121 8.66 -0.36 3.09
N GLY A 122 8.49 -1.49 2.39
CA GLY A 122 9.49 -2.55 2.27
C GLY A 122 9.76 -3.36 3.54
N ALA A 123 8.89 -3.23 4.54
CA ALA A 123 9.06 -3.87 5.84
C ALA A 123 7.72 -4.37 6.39
N ASP A 124 7.80 -5.29 7.34
CA ASP A 124 6.67 -5.73 8.16
C ASP A 124 6.73 -5.00 9.50
N LEU A 125 5.57 -4.71 10.11
CA LEU A 125 5.46 -4.03 11.39
C LEU A 125 5.74 -5.00 12.54
N VAL A 126 6.30 -4.50 13.64
CA VAL A 126 6.31 -5.22 14.91
C VAL A 126 5.22 -4.61 15.81
N VAL A 127 4.13 -5.35 16.02
CA VAL A 127 2.95 -4.92 16.78
C VAL A 127 2.75 -5.87 17.95
N ASP A 128 2.69 -5.34 19.16
CA ASP A 128 2.62 -6.14 20.40
C ASP A 128 3.68 -7.25 20.44
N GLY A 129 4.83 -6.96 19.81
CA GLY A 129 5.96 -7.87 19.73
C GLY A 129 5.82 -9.02 18.72
N VAL A 130 4.80 -9.01 17.85
CA VAL A 130 4.59 -9.97 16.76
C VAL A 130 4.80 -9.27 15.42
N VAL A 131 5.42 -9.95 14.45
CA VAL A 131 5.61 -9.40 13.10
C VAL A 131 4.30 -9.52 12.31
N ALA A 132 3.83 -8.41 11.74
CA ALA A 132 2.61 -8.31 10.96
C ALA A 132 2.84 -7.55 9.65
N SER A 133 2.16 -7.93 8.58
CA SER A 133 2.18 -7.15 7.34
C SER A 133 1.51 -5.79 7.60
N PRO A 134 1.94 -4.70 6.94
CA PRO A 134 1.18 -3.44 6.96
C PRO A 134 -0.07 -3.51 6.06
N HIS A 135 -0.35 -4.64 5.41
CA HIS A 135 -1.47 -4.77 4.47
C HIS A 135 -2.61 -5.59 5.07
N SER A 136 -3.83 -5.17 4.78
CA SER A 136 -5.07 -5.92 5.00
C SER A 136 -5.79 -6.17 3.69
N ASP A 137 -6.94 -6.82 3.76
CA ASP A 137 -7.85 -6.93 2.65
C ASP A 137 -8.27 -5.55 2.12
N TRP A 138 -8.36 -5.47 0.81
CA TRP A 138 -8.58 -4.26 0.04
C TRP A 138 -9.19 -4.58 -1.33
N ILE A 139 -8.97 -3.72 -2.33
CA ILE A 139 -9.71 -3.68 -3.59
C ILE A 139 -9.56 -4.91 -4.50
N LEU A 140 -8.50 -5.71 -4.37
CA LEU A 140 -8.29 -6.89 -5.22
C LEU A 140 -8.73 -8.20 -4.55
N ASP A 141 -9.06 -8.18 -3.26
CA ASP A 141 -9.28 -9.40 -2.49
C ASP A 141 -10.50 -10.21 -2.99
N TRP A 142 -11.54 -9.54 -3.46
CA TRP A 142 -12.75 -10.20 -3.97
C TRP A 142 -12.55 -10.94 -5.29
N ALA A 143 -11.58 -10.50 -6.11
CA ALA A 143 -11.32 -11.05 -7.44
C ALA A 143 -10.12 -12.02 -7.47
N THR A 144 -9.30 -12.03 -6.42
CA THR A 144 -8.04 -12.78 -6.41
C THR A 144 -8.26 -14.26 -6.10
N PRO A 145 -7.82 -15.19 -6.97
CA PRO A 145 -7.91 -16.62 -6.69
C PRO A 145 -7.14 -17.01 -5.42
N ALA A 146 -7.65 -18.00 -4.67
CA ALA A 146 -7.07 -18.42 -3.39
C ALA A 146 -5.54 -18.68 -3.41
N PRO A 147 -4.95 -19.36 -4.42
CA PRO A 147 -3.50 -19.61 -4.46
C PRO A 147 -2.64 -18.33 -4.58
N MET A 148 -3.26 -17.22 -4.98
CA MET A 148 -2.59 -15.95 -5.23
C MET A 148 -2.72 -14.95 -4.08
N VAL A 149 -3.64 -15.18 -3.14
CA VAL A 149 -3.92 -14.26 -2.02
C VAL A 149 -2.65 -13.92 -1.23
N ARG A 150 -1.73 -14.87 -1.07
CA ARG A 150 -0.42 -14.66 -0.42
C ARG A 150 0.47 -13.59 -1.06
N HIS A 151 0.23 -13.25 -2.33
CA HIS A 151 1.00 -12.26 -3.06
C HIS A 151 0.38 -10.86 -2.97
N LEU A 152 -0.86 -10.72 -2.49
CA LEU A 152 -1.57 -9.45 -2.43
C LEU A 152 -0.82 -8.35 -1.67
N PRO A 153 -0.19 -8.61 -0.50
CA PRO A 153 0.60 -7.58 0.16
C PRO A 153 1.71 -6.97 -0.71
N TYR A 154 2.35 -7.78 -1.57
CA TYR A 154 3.36 -7.26 -2.51
C TYR A 154 2.74 -6.46 -3.66
N VAL A 155 1.57 -6.87 -4.14
CA VAL A 155 0.83 -6.12 -5.17
C VAL A 155 0.37 -4.77 -4.60
N TYR A 156 -0.20 -4.75 -3.40
CA TYR A 156 -0.63 -3.53 -2.72
C TYR A 156 0.54 -2.59 -2.42
N GLU A 157 1.69 -3.13 -2.05
CA GLU A 157 2.92 -2.36 -1.91
C GLU A 157 3.34 -1.66 -3.22
N ILE A 158 3.18 -2.33 -4.37
CA ILE A 158 3.46 -1.74 -5.69
C ILE A 158 2.42 -0.65 -6.01
N LEU A 159 1.14 -0.92 -5.79
CA LEU A 159 0.06 0.05 -6.02
C LEU A 159 0.20 1.31 -5.15
N LEU A 160 0.73 1.17 -3.93
CA LEU A 160 1.00 2.29 -3.02
C LEU A 160 2.36 2.96 -3.24
N ALA A 161 3.22 2.44 -4.12
CA ALA A 161 4.54 3.04 -4.39
C ALA A 161 4.47 4.50 -4.89
N PRO A 162 3.52 4.91 -5.77
CA PRO A 162 3.34 6.32 -6.13
C PRO A 162 2.96 7.20 -4.94
N VAL A 163 2.12 6.70 -4.03
CA VAL A 163 1.71 7.42 -2.80
C VAL A 163 2.92 7.62 -1.90
N TYR A 164 3.74 6.58 -1.73
CA TYR A 164 5.01 6.71 -1.00
C TYR A 164 5.97 7.71 -1.66
N GLY A 165 6.08 7.69 -2.99
CA GLY A 165 6.84 8.68 -3.75
C GLY A 165 6.38 10.10 -3.42
N LEU A 166 5.06 10.36 -3.50
CA LEU A 166 4.48 11.66 -3.15
C LEU A 166 4.82 12.07 -1.72
N TYR A 167 4.65 11.16 -0.75
CA TYR A 167 5.03 11.38 0.64
C TYR A 167 6.50 11.82 0.78
N ARG A 168 7.42 11.17 0.06
CA ARG A 168 8.86 11.53 0.07
C ARG A 168 9.13 12.93 -0.50
N MET A 169 8.27 13.44 -1.36
CA MET A 169 8.43 14.74 -2.00
C MET A 169 7.81 15.88 -1.20
N VAL A 170 6.65 15.65 -0.58
CA VAL A 170 5.91 16.71 0.14
C VAL A 170 6.12 16.68 1.66
N GLY A 171 6.68 15.59 2.18
CA GLY A 171 6.91 15.37 3.61
C GLY A 171 5.65 14.96 4.39
N PRO A 172 5.80 14.54 5.66
CA PRO A 172 4.73 13.93 6.45
C PRO A 172 3.53 14.86 6.67
N VAL A 173 3.76 16.11 7.05
CA VAL A 173 2.68 17.08 7.35
C VAL A 173 1.81 17.36 6.12
N THR A 174 2.43 17.53 4.95
CA THR A 174 1.69 17.80 3.71
C THR A 174 0.99 16.53 3.22
N ALA A 175 1.62 15.36 3.35
CA ALA A 175 1.02 14.08 2.99
C ALA A 175 -0.22 13.76 3.85
N GLU A 176 -0.15 14.00 5.16
CA GLU A 176 -1.28 13.87 6.06
C GLU A 176 -2.43 14.80 5.67
N TRP A 177 -2.12 16.08 5.40
CA TRP A 177 -3.13 17.04 4.95
C TRP A 177 -3.81 16.61 3.64
N LEU A 178 -3.04 16.09 2.67
CA LEU A 178 -3.57 15.55 1.43
C LEU A 178 -4.45 14.32 1.67
N ALA A 179 -4.02 13.40 2.56
CA ALA A 179 -4.77 12.19 2.87
C ALA A 179 -6.13 12.50 3.50
N HIS A 180 -6.21 13.47 4.41
CA HIS A 180 -7.47 13.93 4.97
C HIS A 180 -8.31 14.69 3.94
N GLY A 181 -7.70 15.59 3.17
CA GLY A 181 -8.41 16.37 2.15
C GLY A 181 -9.00 15.53 1.01
N LEU A 182 -8.39 14.38 0.72
CA LEU A 182 -8.85 13.42 -0.28
C LEU A 182 -9.72 12.28 0.30
N GLY A 183 -9.95 12.26 1.62
CA GLY A 183 -10.69 11.17 2.29
C GLY A 183 -9.99 9.81 2.26
N LEU A 184 -8.68 9.77 1.99
CA LEU A 184 -7.92 8.52 1.86
C LEU A 184 -7.87 7.73 3.17
N ALA A 185 -7.83 8.42 4.32
CA ALA A 185 -7.85 7.80 5.65
C ALA A 185 -9.22 7.22 6.05
N GLU A 186 -10.30 7.69 5.42
CA GLU A 186 -11.68 7.29 5.72
C GLU A 186 -12.20 6.23 4.73
N SER A 187 -11.70 6.25 3.49
CA SER A 187 -12.14 5.36 2.39
C SER A 187 -11.69 3.91 2.49
N GLY A 188 -10.74 3.57 3.37
CA GLY A 188 -10.38 2.18 3.65
C GLY A 188 -11.48 1.41 4.39
N ALA A 189 -12.35 2.11 5.15
CA ALA A 189 -13.30 1.53 6.10
C ALA A 189 -14.62 0.97 5.50
N GLY A 190 -14.84 1.13 4.19
CA GLY A 190 -16.06 0.64 3.53
C GLY A 190 -15.81 -0.53 2.58
N GLU A 191 -16.83 -1.36 2.34
CA GLU A 191 -16.91 -2.33 1.22
C GLU A 191 -16.70 -1.72 -0.17
N SER A 192 -16.48 -0.42 -0.22
CA SER A 192 -16.28 0.39 -1.40
C SER A 192 -14.96 1.13 -1.28
N GLY A 193 -13.87 0.47 -1.65
CA GLY A 193 -12.64 1.13 -2.15
C GLY A 193 -12.87 2.00 -3.41
N LEU A 194 -14.13 2.42 -3.64
CA LEU A 194 -14.57 3.33 -4.68
C LEU A 194 -13.96 4.72 -4.53
N GLY A 195 -13.49 5.14 -3.34
CA GLY A 195 -12.71 6.36 -3.19
C GLY A 195 -11.45 6.36 -4.07
N TYR A 196 -10.84 5.19 -4.26
CA TYR A 196 -9.75 4.98 -5.22
C TYR A 196 -10.28 4.82 -6.67
N CYS A 197 -11.47 4.25 -6.85
CA CYS A 197 -12.06 3.96 -8.17
C CYS A 197 -12.85 5.12 -8.82
N VAL A 198 -13.17 6.23 -8.13
CA VAL A 198 -13.92 7.37 -8.73
C VAL A 198 -13.08 8.14 -9.77
N VAL A 199 -11.84 7.71 -10.00
CA VAL A 199 -10.97 8.17 -11.09
C VAL A 199 -11.02 7.25 -12.33
N LEU A 200 -11.86 6.21 -12.34
CA LEU A 200 -11.91 5.21 -13.40
C LEU A 200 -13.05 5.48 -14.40
N GLY A 201 -12.73 5.37 -15.69
CA GLY A 201 -13.71 5.28 -16.77
C GLY A 201 -13.61 6.38 -17.83
N ALA A 202 -12.78 6.16 -18.85
CA ALA A 202 -13.05 6.66 -20.19
C ALA A 202 -12.54 5.63 -21.21
N ASP A 203 -13.43 4.71 -21.63
CA ASP A 203 -13.22 3.98 -22.87
C ASP A 203 -13.19 4.98 -24.04
N LEU A 204 -12.18 4.87 -24.90
CA LEU A 204 -12.08 5.68 -26.11
C LEU A 204 -12.79 4.95 -27.25
N VAL A 205 -13.93 5.48 -27.71
CA VAL A 205 -14.61 4.98 -28.91
C VAL A 205 -14.02 5.67 -30.12
N VAL A 206 -13.30 4.93 -30.96
CA VAL A 206 -12.83 5.39 -32.27
C VAL A 206 -13.58 4.60 -33.33
N ASP A 207 -14.30 5.30 -34.21
CA ASP A 207 -15.04 4.72 -35.34
C ASP A 207 -16.02 3.58 -35.00
N GLY A 208 -16.67 3.66 -33.84
CA GLY A 208 -17.68 2.67 -33.41
C GLY A 208 -17.09 1.35 -32.88
N VAL A 209 -15.77 1.27 -32.73
CA VAL A 209 -15.07 0.17 -32.06
C VAL A 209 -14.67 0.62 -30.66
N VAL A 210 -15.08 -0.13 -29.63
CA VAL A 210 -14.55 0.04 -28.27
C VAL A 210 -13.14 -0.53 -28.27
N ALA A 211 -12.14 0.34 -28.37
CA ALA A 211 -10.74 -0.04 -28.27
C ALA A 211 -10.25 0.26 -26.85
N SER A 212 -9.88 -0.78 -26.11
CA SER A 212 -9.11 -0.61 -24.89
C SER A 212 -7.72 -0.11 -25.28
N PRO A 213 -7.22 1.02 -24.74
CA PRO A 213 -5.96 1.64 -25.19
C PRO A 213 -4.71 0.85 -24.79
N HIS A 214 -4.85 -0.37 -24.27
CA HIS A 214 -3.76 -1.19 -23.75
C HIS A 214 -3.21 -2.11 -24.84
N SER A 215 -2.40 -1.57 -25.75
CA SER A 215 -1.53 -2.38 -26.62
C SER A 215 -0.21 -2.69 -25.88
N ASP A 216 0.10 -3.96 -25.67
CA ASP A 216 1.36 -4.55 -25.16
C ASP A 216 2.11 -3.72 -24.09
N TRP A 217 1.78 -3.93 -22.81
CA TRP A 217 2.35 -3.18 -21.67
C TRP A 217 3.29 -4.01 -20.79
N ILE A 218 4.01 -3.30 -19.89
CA ILE A 218 5.05 -3.79 -18.96
C ILE A 218 4.76 -5.12 -18.27
N LEU A 219 3.50 -5.45 -17.99
CA LEU A 219 3.17 -6.66 -17.23
C LEU A 219 2.87 -7.84 -18.16
N ASP A 220 2.67 -7.65 -19.45
CA ASP A 220 2.21 -8.70 -20.37
C ASP A 220 3.22 -9.85 -20.45
N TRP A 221 4.52 -9.53 -20.47
CA TRP A 221 5.59 -10.54 -20.49
C TRP A 221 5.75 -11.29 -19.16
N ALA A 222 5.33 -10.69 -18.04
CA ALA A 222 5.50 -11.23 -16.69
C ALA A 222 4.22 -11.86 -16.12
N THR A 223 3.08 -11.69 -16.82
CA THR A 223 1.77 -12.08 -16.31
C THR A 223 1.48 -13.55 -16.63
N PRO A 224 1.19 -14.40 -15.63
CA PRO A 224 0.79 -15.77 -15.87
C PRO A 224 -0.46 -15.83 -16.76
N ALA A 225 -0.52 -16.79 -17.69
CA ALA A 225 -1.64 -17.00 -18.62
C ALA A 225 -3.07 -16.84 -18.01
N PRO A 226 -3.41 -17.36 -16.82
CA PRO A 226 -4.76 -17.18 -16.25
C PRO A 226 -5.07 -15.74 -15.84
N MET A 227 -4.06 -14.90 -15.62
CA MET A 227 -4.22 -13.50 -15.25
C MET A 227 -4.32 -12.56 -16.45
N VAL A 228 -4.00 -13.03 -17.66
CA VAL A 228 -3.95 -12.15 -18.84
C VAL A 228 -5.30 -11.48 -19.10
N ARG A 229 -6.41 -12.19 -18.87
CA ARG A 229 -7.78 -11.63 -18.97
C ARG A 229 -8.07 -10.51 -17.96
N HIS A 230 -7.27 -10.40 -16.90
CA HIS A 230 -7.42 -9.40 -15.85
C HIS A 230 -6.48 -8.20 -16.05
N LEU A 231 -5.52 -8.27 -16.98
CA LEU A 231 -4.57 -7.20 -17.24
C LEU A 231 -5.21 -5.85 -17.58
N PRO A 232 -6.28 -5.76 -18.40
CA PRO A 232 -6.93 -4.48 -18.66
C PRO A 232 -7.38 -3.77 -17.38
N TYR A 233 -7.93 -4.51 -16.42
CA TYR A 233 -8.35 -3.96 -15.12
C TYR A 233 -7.15 -3.54 -14.26
N VAL A 234 -6.05 -4.29 -14.32
CA VAL A 234 -4.80 -3.94 -13.63
C VAL A 234 -4.19 -2.67 -14.22
N TYR A 235 -4.20 -2.53 -15.55
CA TYR A 235 -3.71 -1.33 -16.23
C TYR A 235 -4.58 -0.10 -15.98
N GLU A 236 -5.89 -0.26 -15.97
CA GLU A 236 -6.84 0.78 -15.53
C GLU A 236 -6.50 1.27 -14.11
N ILE A 237 -6.27 0.35 -13.16
CA ILE A 237 -5.88 0.70 -11.79
C ILE A 237 -4.52 1.42 -11.75
N LEU A 238 -3.54 0.96 -12.54
CA LEU A 238 -2.23 1.60 -12.62
C LEU A 238 -2.30 2.98 -13.29
N LEU A 239 -3.21 3.22 -14.22
CA LEU A 239 -3.40 4.51 -14.88
C LEU A 239 -4.26 5.49 -14.07
N ALA A 240 -5.01 5.01 -13.08
CA ALA A 240 -5.89 5.83 -12.25
C ALA A 240 -5.19 7.06 -11.63
N PRO A 241 -3.96 6.98 -11.06
CA PRO A 241 -3.28 8.16 -10.55
C PRO A 241 -2.97 9.21 -11.62
N VAL A 242 -2.68 8.78 -12.86
CA VAL A 242 -2.41 9.68 -14.00
C VAL A 242 -3.68 10.39 -14.44
N TYR A 243 -4.81 9.66 -14.52
CA TYR A 243 -6.13 10.25 -14.80
C TYR A 243 -6.58 11.21 -13.69
N GLY A 244 -6.29 10.88 -12.43
CA GLY A 244 -6.64 11.72 -11.29
C GLY A 244 -5.90 13.05 -11.36
N LEU A 245 -4.61 12.99 -11.69
CA LEU A 245 -3.82 14.20 -11.90
C LEU A 245 -4.32 15.01 -13.09
N TYR A 246 -4.62 14.37 -14.22
CA TYR A 246 -5.19 15.04 -15.40
C TYR A 246 -6.47 15.80 -15.05
N ARG A 247 -7.36 15.20 -14.26
CA ARG A 247 -8.59 15.87 -13.80
C ARG A 247 -8.33 17.01 -12.81
N MET A 248 -7.31 16.89 -11.96
CA MET A 248 -6.96 17.93 -10.98
C MET A 248 -6.31 19.16 -11.62
N VAL A 249 -5.39 18.96 -12.57
CA VAL A 249 -4.63 20.06 -13.18
C VAL A 249 -5.26 20.58 -14.48
N GLY A 250 -6.19 19.82 -15.06
CA GLY A 250 -6.83 20.13 -16.33
C GLY A 250 -5.97 19.76 -17.54
N PRO A 251 -6.59 19.70 -18.74
CA PRO A 251 -5.96 19.15 -19.95
C PRO A 251 -4.68 19.89 -20.37
N VAL A 252 -4.71 21.22 -20.35
CA VAL A 252 -3.60 22.06 -20.81
C VAL A 252 -2.38 21.92 -19.91
N THR A 253 -2.57 21.89 -18.59
CA THR A 253 -1.47 21.71 -17.64
C THR A 253 -0.95 20.29 -17.67
N ALA A 254 -1.81 19.28 -17.83
CA ALA A 254 -1.40 17.90 -17.96
C ALA A 254 -0.56 17.67 -19.24
N GLU A 255 -0.96 18.28 -20.37
CA GLU A 255 -0.22 18.23 -21.63
C GLU A 255 1.12 18.96 -21.53
N TRP A 256 1.15 20.13 -20.91
CA TRP A 256 2.39 20.86 -20.64
C TRP A 256 3.35 20.05 -19.76
N LEU A 257 2.84 19.37 -18.73
CA LEU A 257 3.62 18.46 -17.89
C LEU A 257 4.13 17.27 -18.71
N ALA A 258 3.28 16.67 -19.54
CA ALA A 258 3.66 15.54 -20.40
C ALA A 258 4.80 15.89 -21.36
N HIS A 259 4.76 17.08 -21.98
CA HIS A 259 5.82 17.54 -22.87
C HIS A 259 7.07 18.02 -22.11
N GLY A 260 6.90 18.79 -21.04
CA GLY A 260 8.01 19.33 -20.24
C GLY A 260 8.85 18.27 -19.55
N LEU A 261 8.28 17.08 -19.33
CA LEU A 261 8.93 15.93 -18.70
C LEU A 261 9.39 14.87 -19.72
N GLY A 262 9.26 15.12 -21.02
CA GLY A 262 9.65 14.19 -22.08
C GLY A 262 8.76 12.93 -22.17
N LEU A 263 7.58 12.95 -21.56
CA LEU A 263 6.71 11.78 -21.41
C LEU A 263 6.04 11.41 -22.73
N ALA A 264 5.67 12.42 -23.52
CA ALA A 264 5.11 12.26 -24.86
C ALA A 264 6.12 11.61 -25.85
N GLU A 265 7.42 11.76 -25.61
CA GLU A 265 8.49 11.26 -26.49
C GLU A 265 9.10 9.93 -25.98
N SER A 266 9.01 9.66 -24.67
CA SER A 266 9.55 8.44 -24.03
C SER A 266 8.66 7.20 -24.16
N GLY A 267 7.41 7.34 -24.62
CA GLY A 267 6.44 6.25 -24.77
C GLY A 267 6.79 5.18 -25.82
N ALA A 268 7.86 5.38 -26.59
CA ALA A 268 8.32 4.43 -27.62
C ALA A 268 9.46 3.49 -27.17
N GLY A 269 9.89 3.55 -25.91
CA GLY A 269 10.94 2.67 -25.38
C GLY A 269 10.38 1.49 -24.59
N GLU A 270 10.75 0.26 -24.97
CA GLU A 270 10.35 -1.05 -24.38
C GLU A 270 10.59 -1.23 -22.87
N SER A 271 11.10 -0.22 -22.17
CA SER A 271 11.41 -0.31 -20.75
C SER A 271 10.41 0.51 -19.94
N GLY A 272 9.74 -0.14 -18.98
CA GLY A 272 8.76 0.47 -18.08
C GLY A 272 9.22 1.62 -17.18
N LEU A 273 10.40 2.18 -17.45
CA LEU A 273 10.98 3.36 -16.83
C LEU A 273 10.19 4.64 -17.14
N GLY A 274 9.51 4.72 -18.29
CA GLY A 274 8.72 5.90 -18.67
C GLY A 274 7.70 6.28 -17.60
N TYR A 275 6.92 5.32 -17.08
CA TYR A 275 5.89 5.56 -16.07
C TYR A 275 6.45 6.06 -14.71
N CYS A 276 7.62 5.58 -14.30
CA CYS A 276 8.29 6.09 -13.09
C CYS A 276 8.80 7.53 -13.30
N VAL A 277 9.29 7.85 -14.50
CA VAL A 277 9.70 9.22 -14.88
C VAL A 277 8.48 10.15 -14.94
N VAL A 278 7.32 9.67 -15.40
CA VAL A 278 6.04 10.40 -15.35
C VAL A 278 5.70 10.81 -13.91
N LEU A 279 5.66 9.85 -12.99
CA LEU A 279 5.26 10.10 -11.61
C LEU A 279 6.26 10.99 -10.86
N VAL A 280 7.56 10.81 -11.08
CA VAL A 280 8.61 11.62 -10.45
C VAL A 280 8.66 13.02 -11.05
N GLY A 281 8.52 13.13 -12.37
CA GLY A 281 8.54 14.41 -13.08
C GLY A 281 7.36 15.31 -12.72
N MET A 282 6.17 14.74 -12.53
CA MET A 282 4.94 15.52 -12.26
C MET A 282 4.85 16.08 -10.83
N ALA A 283 5.72 15.62 -9.93
CA ALA A 283 5.61 15.98 -8.54
C ALA A 283 6.29 17.31 -8.16
N ALA A 284 7.39 17.67 -8.82
CA ALA A 284 8.03 18.97 -8.64
C ALA A 284 7.10 20.15 -9.04
N PRO A 285 6.43 20.13 -10.20
CA PRO A 285 5.47 21.17 -10.57
C PRO A 285 4.17 21.13 -9.77
N LEU A 286 3.68 19.96 -9.33
CA LEU A 286 2.55 19.87 -8.40
C LEU A 286 2.90 20.50 -7.03
N ALA A 287 4.09 20.22 -6.50
CA ALA A 287 4.58 20.85 -5.28
C ALA A 287 4.74 22.38 -5.44
N ALA A 288 5.24 22.84 -6.59
CA ALA A 288 5.35 24.27 -6.90
C ALA A 288 3.98 24.96 -7.03
N ALA A 289 3.00 24.32 -7.67
CA ALA A 289 1.64 24.83 -7.81
C ALA A 289 0.93 24.93 -6.44
N LEU A 290 1.10 23.91 -5.59
CA LEU A 290 0.55 23.92 -4.22
C LEU A 290 1.23 24.97 -3.33
N ALA A 291 2.54 25.17 -3.48
CA ALA A 291 3.27 26.24 -2.78
C ALA A 291 2.81 27.63 -3.22
N ALA A 292 2.57 27.84 -4.53
CA ALA A 292 2.03 29.08 -5.06
C ALA A 292 0.60 29.35 -4.57
N GLY A 293 -0.26 28.31 -4.51
CA GLY A 293 -1.61 28.40 -3.95
C GLY A 293 -1.63 28.80 -2.47
N ARG A 294 -0.69 28.27 -1.65
CA ARG A 294 -0.52 28.68 -0.25
C ARG A 294 -0.07 30.14 -0.11
N ALA A 295 0.82 30.60 -0.97
CA ALA A 295 1.27 32.00 -0.96
C ALA A 295 0.14 32.97 -1.31
N ALA A 296 -0.68 32.64 -2.32
CA ALA A 296 -1.85 33.42 -2.71
C ALA A 296 -2.94 33.45 -1.62
N SER A 297 -3.20 32.32 -0.96
CA SER A 297 -4.16 32.23 0.14
C SER A 297 -3.72 33.03 1.37
N LYS A 298 -2.42 33.03 1.71
CA LYS A 298 -1.86 33.86 2.79
C LYS A 298 -1.96 35.36 2.50
N GLN A 299 -1.77 35.79 1.24
CA GLN A 299 -1.92 37.21 0.86
C GLN A 299 -3.38 37.68 0.94
N LEU A 300 -4.34 36.82 0.59
CA LEU A 300 -5.77 37.11 0.72
C LEU A 300 -6.24 37.24 2.18
N LEU A 301 -5.59 36.54 3.11
CA LEU A 301 -5.90 36.60 4.54
C LEU A 301 -5.17 37.73 5.28
N ALA A 302 -4.01 38.18 4.78
CA ALA A 302 -3.24 39.29 5.36
C ALA A 302 -3.69 40.69 4.85
N GLY A 303 -4.56 40.73 3.84
CA GLY A 303 -5.13 41.96 3.27
C GLY A 303 -6.52 42.33 3.80
N ARG A 304 -6.96 41.75 4.93
CA ARG A 304 -8.19 42.11 5.64
C ARG A 304 -7.90 42.55 7.06
#